data_AF-A0A959Q9V6-F1
#
_entry.id   AF-A0A959Q9V6-F1
#
_cell.length_a   1.000
_cell.length_b   1.000
_cell.length_c   1.000
_cell.angle_alpha   90.00
_cell.angle_beta   90.00
_cell.angle_gamma   90.00
#
_symmetry.space_group_name_H-M   'P 1'
#
loop_
_entity.id
_entity.type
_entity.pdbx_description
1 polymer ?
#
loop_
_entity_poly.entity_id
_entity_poly.type
_entity_poly.pdbx_seq_one_letter_code
_entity_poly.pdbx_strand_id
1 'polypeptide(L)'
;ITSRGNWYFASWKGSVEKSGGIASNIGIHFFDMLNWIFGEVQENTVHIHTHDRAAGYLELEKARVRWFLSVNYDTIPEPVKATGIRSFRSMTIDGQEVEFSDGFTDLHTLSYQSVLEGRGFGLDSTAEAIKMAHDIRNAKPIGLKGDFHPLAALPLSTHPFARDGWIETTISTLY
;
A
#
# COMPACT_ATOMS: atom_id res chain seq x y z
N ILE A 1 0.27 -4.40 -5.82
CA ILE A 1 0.18 -3.53 -7.01
C ILE A 1 -1.07 -3.87 -7.79
N THR A 2 -1.93 -2.88 -8.07
CA THR A 2 -3.12 -3.12 -8.90
C THR A 2 -3.30 -1.93 -9.82
N SER A 3 -2.98 -2.10 -11.11
CA SER A 3 -2.93 -0.97 -12.03
C SER A 3 -4.29 -0.29 -12.19
N ARG A 4 -4.25 1.03 -12.38
CA ARG A 4 -5.41 1.89 -12.59
C ARG A 4 -5.15 2.83 -13.77
N GLY A 5 -6.20 3.18 -14.50
CA GLY A 5 -6.13 4.19 -15.55
C GLY A 5 -6.44 5.60 -15.02
N ASN A 6 -6.42 6.59 -15.91
CA ASN A 6 -6.66 8.01 -15.58
C ASN A 6 -7.98 8.25 -14.84
N TRP A 7 -9.00 7.43 -15.07
CA TRP A 7 -10.28 7.50 -14.38
C TRP A 7 -10.15 7.40 -12.84
N TYR A 8 -9.13 6.70 -12.33
CA TYR A 8 -8.91 6.57 -10.90
C TYR A 8 -8.54 7.92 -10.28
N PHE A 9 -7.61 8.63 -10.91
CA PHE A 9 -7.17 9.97 -10.48
C PHE A 9 -8.26 11.03 -10.66
N ALA A 10 -9.16 10.84 -11.63
CA ALA A 10 -10.31 11.73 -11.84
C ALA A 10 -11.49 11.44 -10.88
N SER A 11 -11.45 10.30 -10.17
CA SER A 11 -12.49 9.91 -9.21
C SER A 11 -12.16 10.38 -7.79
N TRP A 12 -13.10 10.19 -6.86
CA TRP A 12 -12.85 10.44 -5.43
C TRP A 12 -11.64 9.65 -4.89
N LYS A 13 -11.27 8.52 -5.51
CA LYS A 13 -10.13 7.69 -5.10
C LYS A 13 -8.79 8.42 -5.28
N GLY A 14 -8.70 9.32 -6.26
CA GLY A 14 -7.54 10.18 -6.50
C GLY A 14 -7.46 11.40 -5.58
N SER A 15 -8.52 11.72 -4.85
CA SER A 15 -8.56 12.85 -3.91
C SER A 15 -8.14 12.38 -2.52
N VAL A 16 -7.01 12.88 -2.01
CA VAL A 16 -6.47 12.52 -0.68
C VAL A 16 -7.47 12.83 0.43
N GLU A 17 -8.17 13.96 0.35
CA GLU A 17 -9.19 14.36 1.34
C GLU A 17 -10.35 13.35 1.44
N LYS A 18 -10.68 12.65 0.35
CA LYS A 18 -11.79 11.69 0.29
C LYS A 18 -11.33 10.25 0.51
N SER A 19 -10.16 9.89 0.00
CA SER A 19 -9.67 8.51 -0.02
C SER A 19 -8.66 8.20 1.08
N GLY A 20 -8.03 9.21 1.67
CA GLY A 20 -6.87 9.03 2.54
C GLY A 20 -5.59 8.62 1.81
N GLY A 21 -5.57 8.70 0.48
CA GLY A 21 -4.40 8.33 -0.34
C GLY A 21 -4.18 6.82 -0.47
N ILE A 22 -3.05 6.44 -1.07
CA ILE A 22 -2.76 5.04 -1.42
C ILE A 22 -2.66 4.14 -0.21
N ALA A 23 -1.97 4.58 0.85
CA ALA A 23 -1.78 3.78 2.05
C ALA A 23 -3.12 3.37 2.69
N SER A 24 -4.10 4.27 2.71
CA SER A 24 -5.42 3.99 3.29
C SER A 24 -6.37 3.32 2.30
N ASN A 25 -6.55 3.86 1.11
CA ASN A 25 -7.55 3.36 0.16
C ASN A 25 -7.15 2.00 -0.47
N ILE A 26 -5.85 1.71 -0.57
CA ILE A 26 -5.35 0.48 -1.19
C ILE A 26 -4.67 -0.42 -0.15
N GLY A 27 -3.93 0.16 0.79
CA GLY A 27 -3.09 -0.59 1.72
C GLY A 27 -3.77 -1.11 2.99
N ILE A 28 -4.94 -0.59 3.38
CA ILE A 28 -5.48 -0.82 4.73
C ILE A 28 -5.62 -2.30 5.10
N HIS A 29 -6.16 -3.13 4.22
CA HIS A 29 -6.31 -4.57 4.48
C HIS A 29 -4.97 -5.31 4.57
N PHE A 30 -3.96 -4.82 3.85
CA PHE A 30 -2.62 -5.39 3.93
C PHE A 30 -1.96 -5.06 5.28
N PHE A 31 -2.06 -3.80 5.72
CA PHE A 31 -1.54 -3.37 7.02
C PHE A 31 -2.26 -4.05 8.19
N ASP A 32 -3.59 -4.19 8.09
CA ASP A 32 -4.40 -4.93 9.06
C ASP A 32 -3.95 -6.39 9.19
N MET A 33 -3.78 -7.07 8.06
CA MET A 33 -3.28 -8.45 8.03
C MET A 33 -1.85 -8.56 8.60
N LEU A 34 -0.95 -7.63 8.28
CA LEU A 34 0.40 -7.64 8.85
C LEU A 34 0.37 -7.51 10.37
N ASN A 35 -0.42 -6.56 10.89
CA ASN A 35 -0.59 -6.37 12.33
C ASN A 35 -1.18 -7.61 13.00
N TRP A 36 -2.21 -8.22 12.38
CA TRP A 36 -2.86 -9.42 12.89
C TRP A 36 -1.90 -10.61 12.99
N ILE A 37 -1.04 -10.83 11.99
CA ILE A 37 -0.10 -11.97 11.97
C ILE A 37 1.14 -11.68 12.83
N PHE A 38 1.72 -10.50 12.70
CA PHE A 38 3.07 -10.19 13.20
C PHE A 38 3.10 -9.32 14.46
N GLY A 39 1.94 -8.90 14.97
CA GLY A 39 1.83 -8.12 16.21
C GLY A 39 2.01 -6.62 16.00
N GLU A 40 2.18 -5.90 17.11
CA GLU A 40 2.21 -4.44 17.14
C GLU A 40 3.39 -3.84 16.36
N VAL A 41 3.17 -2.65 15.80
CA VAL A 41 4.22 -1.88 15.10
C VAL A 41 5.15 -1.20 16.11
N GLN A 42 6.44 -1.52 16.00
CA GLN A 42 7.54 -0.95 16.79
C GLN A 42 8.22 0.21 16.04
N GLU A 43 8.37 0.10 14.72
CA GLU A 43 8.92 1.16 13.86
C GLU A 43 8.12 1.29 12.56
N ASN A 44 7.92 2.53 12.10
CA ASN A 44 7.27 2.83 10.83
C ASN A 44 8.03 3.91 10.07
N THR A 45 8.67 3.50 8.97
CA THR A 45 9.48 4.38 8.13
C THR A 45 8.88 4.43 6.73
N VAL A 46 8.57 5.64 6.25
CA VAL A 46 8.08 5.87 4.88
C VAL A 46 9.23 6.35 4.00
N HIS A 47 9.52 5.61 2.93
CA HIS A 47 10.58 5.93 1.98
C HIS A 47 10.07 6.76 0.81
N ILE A 48 8.90 6.40 0.28
CA ILE A 48 8.24 7.08 -0.83
C ILE A 48 6.76 7.18 -0.53
N HIS A 49 6.19 8.35 -0.80
CA HIS A 49 4.75 8.56 -0.82
C HIS A 49 4.42 9.58 -1.92
N THR A 50 3.87 9.10 -3.03
CA THR A 50 3.49 9.90 -4.20
C THR A 50 2.04 9.62 -4.57
N HIS A 51 1.55 10.31 -5.61
CA HIS A 51 0.20 10.13 -6.11
C HIS A 51 -0.12 8.70 -6.61
N ASP A 52 0.87 7.94 -7.08
CA ASP A 52 0.68 6.63 -7.72
C ASP A 52 1.29 5.44 -6.95
N ARG A 53 2.15 5.70 -5.96
CA ARG A 53 2.76 4.66 -5.13
C ARG A 53 3.13 5.13 -3.72
N ALA A 54 3.25 4.16 -2.82
CA ALA A 54 3.81 4.35 -1.50
C ALA A 54 4.70 3.16 -1.15
N ALA A 55 5.80 3.40 -0.43
CA ALA A 55 6.72 2.36 -0.01
C ALA A 55 7.36 2.71 1.33
N GLY A 56 7.63 1.69 2.13
CA GLY A 56 8.12 1.87 3.48
C GLY A 56 8.71 0.60 4.08
N TYR A 57 9.04 0.73 5.35
CA TYR A 57 9.48 -0.33 6.24
C TYR A 57 8.64 -0.29 7.50
N LEU A 58 8.25 -1.47 7.98
CA LEU A 58 7.62 -1.69 9.27
C LEU A 58 8.46 -2.68 10.05
N GLU A 59 8.82 -2.34 11.28
CA GLU A 59 9.25 -3.31 12.28
C GLU A 59 8.04 -3.63 13.15
N LEU A 60 7.52 -4.84 13.04
CA LEU A 60 6.48 -5.39 13.90
C LEU A 60 7.14 -6.33 14.92
N GLU A 61 6.45 -6.66 16.01
CA GLU A 61 6.96 -7.54 17.07
C GLU A 61 7.62 -8.82 16.56
N LYS A 62 7.08 -9.40 15.48
CA LYS A 62 7.51 -10.70 14.93
C LYS A 62 8.04 -10.63 13.50
N ALA A 63 8.10 -9.45 12.89
CA ALA A 63 8.52 -9.34 11.49
C ALA A 63 9.11 -7.99 11.12
N ARG A 64 10.03 -8.03 10.16
CA ARG A 64 10.58 -6.87 9.47
C ARG A 64 10.04 -6.85 8.05
N VAL A 65 9.23 -5.85 7.73
CA VAL A 65 8.46 -5.83 6.50
C VAL A 65 8.82 -4.61 5.68
N ARG A 66 9.50 -4.85 4.55
CA ARG A 66 9.62 -3.86 3.46
C ARG A 66 8.37 -3.98 2.61
N TRP A 67 7.65 -2.89 2.40
CA TRP A 67 6.37 -2.91 1.69
C TRP A 67 6.34 -1.93 0.52
N PHE A 68 5.54 -2.27 -0.51
CA PHE A 68 5.34 -1.44 -1.69
C PHE A 68 3.91 -1.56 -2.23
N LEU A 69 3.24 -0.42 -2.36
CA LEU A 69 1.90 -0.27 -2.89
C LEU A 69 1.94 0.63 -4.11
N SER A 70 1.21 0.27 -5.17
CA SER A 70 1.17 1.07 -6.40
C SER A 70 -0.10 0.82 -7.20
N VAL A 71 -0.58 1.88 -7.83
CA VAL A 71 -1.64 1.86 -8.85
C VAL A 71 -1.08 2.08 -10.26
N ASN A 72 0.23 2.24 -10.41
CA ASN A 72 0.90 2.42 -11.70
C ASN A 72 1.24 1.08 -12.35
N TYR A 73 0.82 0.88 -13.60
CA TYR A 73 1.10 -0.32 -14.39
C TYR A 73 2.60 -0.57 -14.59
N ASP A 74 3.40 0.49 -14.72
CA ASP A 74 4.83 0.38 -15.02
C ASP A 74 5.62 -0.24 -13.86
N THR A 75 5.05 -0.25 -12.66
CA THR A 75 5.64 -0.86 -11.47
C THR A 75 5.41 -2.38 -11.35
N ILE A 76 4.64 -2.97 -12.27
CA ILE A 76 4.45 -4.42 -12.34
C ILE A 76 5.72 -5.06 -12.94
N PRO A 77 6.23 -6.20 -12.41
CA PRO A 77 7.35 -6.91 -13.02
C PRO A 77 7.08 -7.33 -14.46
N GLU A 78 8.07 -7.20 -15.34
CA GLU A 78 7.95 -7.55 -16.77
C GLU A 78 7.43 -8.99 -17.03
N PRO A 79 7.87 -10.04 -16.30
CA PRO A 79 7.33 -11.38 -16.48
C PRO A 79 5.81 -11.46 -16.25
N VAL A 80 5.28 -10.63 -15.34
CA VAL A 80 3.84 -10.56 -15.03
C VAL A 80 3.10 -9.71 -16.07
N LYS A 81 3.72 -8.63 -16.58
CA LYS A 81 3.14 -7.86 -17.68
C LYS A 81 2.98 -8.71 -18.94
N ALA A 82 3.97 -9.57 -19.24
CA ALA A 82 3.98 -10.43 -20.41
C ALA A 82 2.82 -11.44 -20.46
N THR A 83 2.21 -11.79 -19.32
CA THR A 83 1.03 -12.67 -19.26
C THR A 83 -0.29 -11.93 -19.47
N GLY A 84 -0.25 -10.59 -19.64
CA GLY A 84 -1.44 -9.74 -19.75
C GLY A 84 -2.09 -9.40 -18.40
N ILE A 85 -1.55 -9.91 -17.29
CA ILE A 85 -2.05 -9.63 -15.95
C ILE A 85 -1.73 -8.18 -15.56
N ARG A 86 -2.73 -7.49 -14.99
CA ARG A 86 -2.67 -6.06 -14.62
C ARG A 86 -2.58 -5.80 -13.12
N SER A 87 -2.39 -6.86 -12.33
CA SER A 87 -2.25 -6.83 -10.88
C SER A 87 -1.13 -7.76 -10.44
N PHE A 88 -0.36 -7.33 -9.46
CA PHE A 88 0.71 -8.13 -8.87
C PHE A 88 0.62 -8.01 -7.36
N ARG A 89 0.32 -9.13 -6.71
CA ARG A 89 0.29 -9.28 -5.25
C ARG A 89 1.29 -10.37 -4.94
N SER A 90 2.27 -10.05 -4.12
CA SER A 90 3.37 -10.93 -3.76
C SER A 90 3.73 -10.67 -2.32
N MET A 91 4.03 -11.74 -1.60
CA MET A 91 4.48 -11.68 -0.22
C MET A 91 5.46 -12.82 -0.01
N THR A 92 6.68 -12.45 0.35
CA THR A 92 7.74 -13.41 0.66
C THR A 92 8.01 -13.40 2.15
N ILE A 93 7.92 -14.57 2.80
CA ILE A 93 8.26 -14.77 4.21
C ILE A 93 9.43 -15.76 4.24
N ASP A 94 10.54 -15.38 4.89
CA ASP A 94 11.78 -16.17 4.94
C ASP A 94 12.26 -16.67 3.56
N GLY A 95 12.07 -15.84 2.53
CA GLY A 95 12.45 -16.13 1.15
C GLY A 95 11.48 -17.04 0.39
N GLN A 96 10.38 -17.48 1.00
CA GLN A 96 9.34 -18.27 0.36
C GLN A 96 8.15 -17.41 -0.02
N GLU A 97 7.69 -17.53 -1.27
CA GLU A 97 6.47 -16.88 -1.75
C GLU A 97 5.25 -17.51 -1.08
N VAL A 98 4.33 -16.67 -0.61
CA VAL A 98 3.04 -17.08 -0.07
C VAL A 98 1.96 -16.65 -1.06
N GLU A 99 1.18 -17.60 -1.55
CA GLU A 99 0.11 -17.35 -2.52
C GLU A 99 -1.15 -16.80 -1.82
N PHE A 100 -1.60 -15.62 -2.25
CA PHE A 100 -2.80 -14.93 -1.73
C PHE A 100 -3.84 -14.63 -2.82
N SER A 101 -3.65 -15.14 -4.04
CA SER A 101 -4.53 -14.84 -5.17
C SER A 101 -5.57 -15.93 -5.43
N ASP A 102 -5.34 -17.15 -4.94
CA ASP A 102 -6.19 -18.31 -5.20
C ASP A 102 -6.92 -18.76 -3.90
N GLY A 103 -8.20 -19.16 -4.01
CA GLY A 103 -8.99 -19.67 -2.88
C GLY A 103 -9.89 -18.68 -2.12
N PHE A 104 -10.07 -17.45 -2.59
CA PHE A 104 -10.84 -16.38 -1.90
C PHE A 104 -12.21 -16.08 -2.50
N THR A 105 -12.94 -17.09 -2.97
CA THR A 105 -14.36 -16.89 -3.34
C THR A 105 -15.17 -16.70 -2.06
N ASP A 106 -16.05 -15.70 -2.05
CA ASP A 106 -17.06 -15.47 -1.00
C ASP A 106 -16.57 -15.04 0.40
N LEU A 107 -15.35 -14.51 0.54
CA LEU A 107 -14.89 -13.93 1.82
C LEU A 107 -15.85 -12.87 2.40
N HIS A 108 -16.54 -12.12 1.54
CA HIS A 108 -17.56 -11.17 2.00
C HIS A 108 -18.72 -11.91 2.67
N THR A 109 -19.24 -12.98 2.08
CA THR A 109 -20.31 -13.81 2.65
C THR A 109 -19.92 -14.32 4.04
N LEU A 110 -18.70 -14.85 4.18
CA LEU A 110 -18.17 -15.32 5.47
C LEU A 110 -18.04 -14.19 6.49
N SER A 111 -17.60 -13.01 6.06
CA SER A 111 -17.52 -11.82 6.92
C SER A 111 -18.91 -11.40 7.42
N TYR A 112 -19.92 -11.40 6.55
CA TYR A 112 -21.30 -11.10 6.94
C TYR A 112 -21.86 -12.14 7.91
N GLN A 113 -21.64 -13.43 7.65
CA GLN A 113 -22.03 -14.50 8.58
C GLN A 113 -21.40 -14.31 9.95
N SER A 114 -20.09 -14.02 9.99
CA SER A 114 -19.38 -13.77 11.26
C SER A 114 -19.95 -12.58 12.02
N VAL A 115 -20.31 -11.49 11.33
CA VAL A 115 -20.98 -10.33 11.95
C VAL A 115 -22.33 -10.72 12.54
N LEU A 116 -23.16 -11.46 11.79
CA LEU A 116 -24.49 -11.89 12.24
C LEU A 116 -24.43 -12.86 13.43
N GLU A 117 -23.34 -13.62 13.56
CA GLU A 117 -23.08 -14.51 14.70
C GLU A 117 -22.40 -13.82 15.90
N GLY A 118 -22.19 -12.49 15.84
CA GLY A 118 -21.51 -11.74 16.90
C GLY A 118 -19.99 -11.95 16.97
N ARG A 119 -19.39 -12.50 15.91
CA ARG A 119 -17.94 -12.74 15.74
C ARG A 119 -17.30 -11.80 14.72
N GLY A 120 -17.95 -10.66 14.44
CA GLY A 120 -17.43 -9.65 13.50
C GLY A 120 -16.25 -8.85 14.06
N PHE A 121 -15.54 -8.17 13.17
CA PHE A 121 -14.45 -7.26 13.55
C PHE A 121 -15.03 -5.91 14.03
N GLY A 122 -14.71 -5.54 15.27
CA GLY A 122 -15.11 -4.28 15.89
C GLY A 122 -14.09 -3.16 15.72
N LEU A 123 -14.34 -2.04 16.41
CA LEU A 123 -13.44 -0.87 16.40
C LEU A 123 -12.05 -1.25 16.94
N ASP A 124 -11.99 -1.98 18.05
CA ASP A 124 -10.72 -2.35 18.68
C ASP A 124 -9.84 -3.20 17.76
N SER A 125 -10.43 -4.12 16.98
CA SER A 125 -9.69 -4.95 16.02
C SER A 125 -9.18 -4.17 14.81
N THR A 126 -9.76 -3.00 14.50
CA THR A 126 -9.39 -2.21 13.30
C THR A 126 -8.57 -0.96 13.62
N ALA A 127 -8.51 -0.57 14.90
CA ALA A 127 -7.86 0.67 15.35
C ALA A 127 -6.39 0.75 14.92
N GLU A 128 -5.64 -0.34 15.09
CA GLU A 128 -4.21 -0.38 14.78
C GLU A 128 -3.93 -0.21 13.27
N ALA A 129 -4.72 -0.87 12.41
CA ALA A 129 -4.59 -0.71 10.97
C ALA A 129 -4.90 0.74 10.53
N ILE A 130 -5.94 1.33 11.12
CA ILE A 130 -6.32 2.73 10.86
C ILE A 130 -5.20 3.67 11.31
N LYS A 131 -4.67 3.47 12.51
CA LYS A 131 -3.54 4.24 13.06
C LYS A 131 -2.31 4.11 12.16
N MET A 132 -1.95 2.90 11.74
CA MET A 132 -0.81 2.67 10.85
C MET A 132 -0.98 3.41 9.52
N ALA A 133 -2.15 3.29 8.88
CA ALA A 133 -2.42 3.98 7.63
C ALA A 133 -2.45 5.50 7.79
N HIS A 134 -2.93 6.00 8.93
CA HIS A 134 -2.86 7.41 9.30
C HIS A 134 -1.42 7.89 9.47
N ASP A 135 -0.59 7.17 10.21
CA ASP A 135 0.80 7.52 10.48
C ASP A 135 1.61 7.53 9.17
N ILE A 136 1.41 6.54 8.29
CA ILE A 136 2.02 6.51 6.95
C ILE A 136 1.60 7.72 6.11
N ARG A 137 0.31 8.09 6.15
CA ARG A 137 -0.22 9.20 5.35
C ARG A 137 0.42 10.54 5.73
N ASN A 138 0.68 10.74 7.01
CA ASN A 138 1.21 11.99 7.56
C ASN A 138 2.74 12.00 7.72
N ALA A 139 3.40 10.86 7.51
CA ALA A 139 4.85 10.78 7.57
C ALA A 139 5.49 11.58 6.42
N LYS A 140 6.60 12.25 6.74
CA LYS A 140 7.47 12.86 5.73
C LYS A 140 8.39 11.78 5.17
N PRO A 141 8.35 11.47 3.86
CA PRO A 141 9.21 10.45 3.28
C PRO A 141 10.70 10.79 3.45
N ILE A 142 11.51 9.80 3.82
CA ILE A 142 12.96 9.98 4.07
C ILE A 142 13.83 9.73 2.82
N GLY A 143 13.21 9.30 1.72
CA GLY A 143 13.89 8.88 0.50
C GLY A 143 14.40 7.43 0.57
N LEU A 144 15.20 7.03 -0.42
CA LEU A 144 15.77 5.68 -0.53
C LEU A 144 16.97 5.49 0.41
N LYS A 145 16.69 5.45 1.72
CA LYS A 145 17.69 5.26 2.78
C LYS A 145 17.31 4.04 3.63
N GLY A 146 18.30 3.26 4.03
CA GLY A 146 18.07 2.07 4.88
C GLY A 146 17.27 0.98 4.16
N ASP A 147 16.34 0.37 4.88
CA ASP A 147 15.60 -0.83 4.47
C ASP A 147 14.40 -0.53 3.54
N PHE A 148 14.64 0.19 2.44
CA PHE A 148 13.59 0.44 1.46
C PHE A 148 13.25 -0.82 0.65
N HIS A 149 11.99 -0.94 0.25
CA HIS A 149 11.55 -2.02 -0.64
C HIS A 149 12.18 -1.85 -2.04
N PRO A 150 12.72 -2.89 -2.70
CA PRO A 150 13.43 -2.77 -3.98
C PRO A 150 12.67 -2.00 -5.07
N LEU A 151 11.35 -2.22 -5.19
CA LEU A 151 10.50 -1.53 -6.18
C LEU A 151 10.36 -0.01 -5.93
N ALA A 152 10.73 0.50 -4.75
CA ALA A 152 10.78 1.94 -4.49
C ALA A 152 11.79 2.66 -5.38
N ALA A 153 12.84 1.97 -5.85
CA ALA A 153 13.85 2.56 -6.73
C ALA A 153 13.38 2.71 -8.20
N LEU A 154 12.17 2.26 -8.53
CA LEU A 154 11.63 2.43 -9.89
C LEU A 154 11.39 3.92 -10.21
N PRO A 155 11.55 4.33 -11.48
CA PRO A 155 11.32 5.71 -11.90
C PRO A 155 9.95 6.24 -11.46
N LEU A 156 9.94 7.49 -10.99
CA LEU A 156 8.71 8.22 -10.66
C LEU A 156 8.03 8.70 -11.94
N SER A 157 6.70 8.74 -11.93
CA SER A 157 5.91 9.36 -12.99
C SER A 157 5.35 10.71 -12.53
N THR A 158 5.02 11.57 -13.48
CA THR A 158 4.24 12.77 -13.21
C THR A 158 2.76 12.41 -13.01
N HIS A 159 2.04 13.22 -12.23
CA HIS A 159 0.60 13.04 -12.11
C HIS A 159 -0.06 13.24 -13.49
N PRO A 160 -1.01 12.39 -13.91
CA PRO A 160 -1.58 12.44 -15.26
C PRO A 160 -2.36 13.72 -15.58
N PHE A 161 -2.68 14.52 -14.55
CA PHE A 161 -3.33 15.83 -14.69
C PHE A 161 -2.44 16.99 -14.20
N ALA A 162 -1.16 16.74 -13.89
CA ALA A 162 -0.22 17.82 -13.65
C ALA A 162 -0.11 18.66 -14.92
N ARG A 163 -0.22 19.98 -14.78
CA ARG A 163 0.07 20.94 -15.85
C ARG A 163 1.48 21.47 -15.64
N ASP A 164 2.25 21.61 -16.72
CA ASP A 164 3.56 22.24 -16.66
C ASP A 164 3.45 23.62 -15.98
N GLY A 165 4.19 23.79 -14.87
CA GLY A 165 4.18 25.01 -14.05
C GLY A 165 3.57 24.87 -12.64
N TRP A 166 2.92 23.74 -12.31
CA TRP A 166 2.49 23.41 -10.95
C TRP A 166 3.44 22.39 -10.33
N ILE A 167 4.62 22.86 -9.91
CA ILE A 167 5.51 22.06 -9.08
C ILE A 167 4.88 21.99 -7.70
N GLU A 168 4.38 20.81 -7.29
CA GLU A 168 4.18 20.54 -5.87
C GLU A 168 5.57 20.57 -5.20
N THR A 169 5.82 21.66 -4.49
CA THR A 169 7.04 21.96 -3.76
C THR A 169 7.30 20.92 -2.67
N THR A 170 7.84 19.74 -2.99
CA THR A 170 8.40 18.86 -1.94
C THR A 170 9.61 18.01 -2.33
N ILE A 171 10.20 18.16 -3.52
CA ILE A 171 11.47 17.48 -3.83
C ILE A 171 12.44 18.47 -4.49
N SER A 172 12.98 19.38 -3.67
CA SER A 172 14.08 20.25 -4.04
C SER A 172 14.90 20.59 -2.80
N THR A 173 15.48 19.58 -2.17
CA THR A 173 16.80 19.67 -1.51
C THR A 173 17.18 18.28 -1.02
N LEU A 174 18.26 17.74 -1.58
CA LEU A 174 19.24 16.81 -1.01
C LEU A 174 19.93 16.09 -2.18
N TYR A 175 20.79 16.85 -2.87
CA TYR A 175 22.11 16.34 -3.25
C TYR A 175 23.00 16.44 -2.00
#